data_AF-A0A183KPR2-F1
#
_entry.id   AF-A0A183KPR2-F1
#
_cell.length_a   1.000
_cell.length_b   1.000
_cell.length_c   1.000
_cell.angle_alpha   90.00
_cell.angle_beta   90.00
_cell.angle_gamma   90.00
#
_symmetry.space_group_name_H-M   'P 1'
#
loop_
_entity.id
_entity.type
_entity.pdbx_description
1 polymer ?
#
loop_
_entity_poly.entity_id
_entity_poly.type
_entity_poly.pdbx_seq_one_letter_code
_entity_poly.pdbx_strand_id
1 'polypeptide(L)'
;MHIGPEPTTDRFSVVMSGDEGIIPGNALVVDAQKPFRPLSKFGNNFLNRFQCCQIRNPVLDSIVIIDTPGILSGEKQRLDRGYDFTAVVQWFAEHVDRIILLFDAYKLDISDEFRRVIESLRGYDDKVRIVLNKADMIDAQQLMRVYGALMWGLGKVLGTPEVVRVFIGSFWDRPLRYDVNRHLFELESQDLFKDLRSLPSNAAMRKLNDMIRRARLAKVHAYIIGHLKKQMPSIVGKNKKKQELINNLQQIYDSISRLHHVSPGDFPKLSHMQSILSEQDFTNFPSLKERLIEQVDVMLTQEIPKLMQMIPIVSLLYISQHALLYFYFTIFQRWFLCIKTVMVKQSFKHTP
;
A
#
# COMPACT_ATOMS: atom_id res chain seq x y z
N MET A 1 1.82 -8.42 23.14
CA MET A 1 2.76 -8.92 22.12
C MET A 1 3.96 -9.51 22.84
N HIS A 2 4.30 -10.78 22.59
CA HIS A 2 5.43 -11.44 23.24
C HIS A 2 6.71 -11.14 22.45
N ILE A 3 7.75 -10.66 23.14
CA ILE A 3 9.06 -10.41 22.55
C ILE A 3 9.98 -11.53 23.02
N GLY A 4 10.65 -12.21 22.09
CA GLY A 4 11.65 -13.24 22.38
C GLY A 4 12.80 -13.23 21.37
N PRO A 5 13.92 -13.91 21.67
CA PRO A 5 15.12 -13.98 20.82
C PRO A 5 14.97 -14.89 19.59
N GLU A 6 13.99 -15.80 19.62
CA GLU A 6 13.54 -16.62 18.50
C GLU A 6 12.27 -16.00 17.88
N PRO A 7 11.89 -16.32 16.63
CA PRO A 7 10.68 -15.78 16.00
C PRO A 7 9.43 -16.14 16.82
N THR A 8 9.09 -15.27 17.78
CA THR A 8 8.00 -15.45 18.74
C THR A 8 6.64 -15.07 18.18
N THR A 9 6.61 -14.39 17.03
CA THR A 9 5.37 -13.97 16.35
C THR A 9 5.15 -14.84 15.12
N ASP A 10 4.21 -15.77 15.19
CA ASP A 10 3.74 -16.61 14.08
C ASP A 10 2.49 -16.06 13.38
N ARG A 11 2.04 -14.85 13.78
CA ARG A 11 0.77 -14.24 13.35
C ARG A 11 0.95 -12.87 12.71
N PHE A 12 0.13 -12.59 11.73
CA PHE A 12 -0.10 -11.22 11.27
C PHE A 12 -0.92 -10.47 12.34
N SER A 13 -0.41 -9.34 12.79
CA SER A 13 -1.05 -8.52 13.81
C SER A 13 -1.29 -7.11 13.28
N VAL A 14 -2.55 -6.77 13.06
CA VAL A 14 -2.96 -5.39 12.81
C VAL A 14 -3.01 -4.67 14.15
N VAL A 15 -2.38 -3.51 14.25
CA VAL A 15 -2.43 -2.68 15.45
C VAL A 15 -3.00 -1.33 15.07
N MET A 16 -4.15 -1.02 15.64
CA MET A 16 -4.95 0.15 15.31
C MET A 16 -5.53 0.78 16.57
N SER A 17 -5.97 2.04 16.45
CA SER A 17 -6.67 2.70 17.54
C SER A 17 -8.04 2.05 17.78
N GLY A 18 -8.45 2.02 19.04
CA GLY A 18 -9.72 1.44 19.48
C GLY A 18 -9.72 1.13 20.97
N ASP A 19 -10.82 0.55 21.43
CA ASP A 19 -10.92 0.05 22.81
C ASP A 19 -9.98 -1.12 23.01
N GLU A 20 -9.32 -1.17 24.17
CA GLU A 20 -8.27 -2.16 24.43
C GLU A 20 -8.81 -3.58 24.30
N GLY A 21 -8.21 -4.34 23.38
CA GLY A 21 -8.67 -5.68 23.09
C GLY A 21 -7.95 -6.34 21.92
N ILE A 22 -8.18 -7.65 21.78
CA ILE A 22 -7.68 -8.44 20.65
C ILE A 22 -8.88 -9.06 19.93
N ILE A 23 -9.01 -8.80 18.65
CA ILE A 23 -10.02 -9.38 17.76
C ILE A 23 -9.36 -10.48 16.92
N PRO A 24 -9.80 -11.73 17.02
CA PRO A 24 -9.32 -12.83 16.17
C PRO A 24 -9.64 -12.61 14.69
N GLY A 25 -8.81 -13.12 13.79
CA GLY A 25 -8.93 -12.93 12.34
C GLY A 25 -10.28 -13.36 11.77
N ASN A 26 -10.85 -14.47 12.26
CA ASN A 26 -12.18 -14.95 11.84
C ASN A 26 -13.30 -13.93 12.13
N ALA A 27 -13.25 -13.25 13.28
CA ALA A 27 -14.19 -12.19 13.61
C ALA A 27 -13.87 -10.91 12.83
N LEU A 28 -12.59 -10.62 12.62
CA LEU A 28 -12.11 -9.41 11.97
C LEU A 28 -12.55 -9.28 10.50
N VAL A 29 -12.60 -10.40 9.77
CA VAL A 29 -13.02 -10.39 8.36
C VAL A 29 -14.53 -10.28 8.15
N VAL A 30 -15.33 -10.44 9.20
CA VAL A 30 -16.79 -10.29 9.16
C VAL A 30 -17.22 -8.85 9.48
N ASP A 31 -16.35 -8.08 10.14
CA ASP A 31 -16.61 -6.68 10.50
C ASP A 31 -16.65 -5.78 9.26
N ALA A 32 -17.85 -5.26 8.95
CA ALA A 32 -18.08 -4.38 7.80
C ALA A 32 -17.44 -2.99 7.95
N GLN A 33 -17.09 -2.57 9.18
CA GLN A 33 -16.43 -1.30 9.44
C GLN A 33 -14.93 -1.35 9.20
N LYS A 34 -14.36 -2.56 9.02
CA LYS A 34 -12.91 -2.74 8.84
C LYS A 34 -12.55 -3.22 7.43
N PRO A 35 -11.41 -2.77 6.87
CA PRO A 35 -11.04 -3.07 5.48
C PRO A 35 -10.44 -4.46 5.29
N PHE A 36 -10.71 -5.41 6.19
CA PHE A 36 -10.06 -6.73 6.22
C PHE A 36 -10.92 -7.85 5.64
N ARG A 37 -12.19 -7.60 5.32
CA ARG A 37 -13.08 -8.60 4.70
C ARG A 37 -12.49 -9.36 3.51
N PRO A 38 -11.76 -8.72 2.56
CA PRO A 38 -11.16 -9.45 1.44
C PRO A 38 -10.10 -10.49 1.83
N LEU A 39 -9.57 -10.44 3.05
CA LEU A 39 -8.60 -11.41 3.55
C LEU A 39 -9.22 -12.79 3.82
N SER A 40 -10.56 -12.91 3.85
CA SER A 40 -11.25 -14.20 4.00
C SER A 40 -10.86 -15.21 2.90
N LYS A 41 -10.46 -14.72 1.72
CA LYS A 41 -10.00 -15.54 0.59
C LYS A 41 -8.78 -16.41 0.90
N PHE A 42 -8.00 -16.07 1.92
CA PHE A 42 -6.81 -16.84 2.35
C PHE A 42 -7.15 -18.02 3.27
N GLY A 43 -8.42 -18.17 3.66
CA GLY A 43 -8.93 -19.34 4.38
C GLY A 43 -8.57 -19.40 5.86
N ASN A 44 -9.12 -20.40 6.55
CA ASN A 44 -9.06 -20.51 8.02
C ASN A 44 -7.65 -20.66 8.58
N ASN A 45 -6.73 -21.32 7.85
CA ASN A 45 -5.35 -21.48 8.29
C ASN A 45 -4.65 -20.13 8.49
N PHE A 46 -4.88 -19.19 7.57
CA PHE A 46 -4.40 -17.81 7.71
C PHE A 46 -5.16 -17.07 8.82
N LEU A 47 -6.49 -17.15 8.84
CA LEU A 47 -7.31 -16.39 9.79
C LEU A 47 -7.04 -16.76 11.26
N ASN A 48 -6.66 -18.00 11.54
CA ASN A 48 -6.21 -18.44 12.87
C ASN A 48 -4.86 -17.83 13.29
N ARG A 49 -4.06 -17.38 12.32
CA ARG A 49 -2.78 -16.69 12.49
C ARG A 49 -2.87 -15.22 12.06
N PHE A 50 -4.06 -14.65 12.15
CA PHE A 50 -4.33 -13.23 11.90
C PHE A 50 -5.11 -12.66 13.08
N GLN A 51 -4.74 -11.47 13.52
CA GLN A 51 -5.41 -10.79 14.65
C GLN A 51 -5.34 -9.27 14.49
N CYS A 52 -6.25 -8.58 15.18
CA CYS A 52 -6.20 -7.14 15.36
C CYS A 52 -6.08 -6.81 16.85
N CYS A 53 -5.03 -6.10 17.23
CA CYS A 53 -4.82 -5.56 18.54
C CYS A 53 -5.25 -4.08 18.54
N GLN A 54 -6.18 -3.74 19.41
CA GLN A 54 -6.65 -2.36 19.57
C GLN A 54 -6.10 -1.77 20.85
N ILE A 55 -5.59 -0.54 20.76
CA ILE A 55 -5.09 0.22 21.91
C ILE A 55 -5.25 1.71 21.63
N ARG A 56 -5.66 2.48 22.64
CA ARG A 56 -5.78 3.93 22.53
C ARG A 56 -4.39 4.56 22.52
N ASN A 57 -3.97 5.04 21.35
CA ASN A 57 -2.68 5.70 21.19
C ASN A 57 -2.75 6.80 20.12
N PRO A 58 -2.25 8.03 20.37
CA PRO A 58 -2.29 9.13 19.41
C PRO A 58 -1.61 8.85 18.06
N VAL A 59 -0.59 7.98 18.05
CA VAL A 59 0.02 7.54 16.80
C VAL A 59 -0.95 6.67 16.00
N LEU A 60 -1.65 5.75 16.68
CA LEU A 60 -2.57 4.82 16.05
C LEU A 60 -3.87 5.48 15.55
N ASP A 61 -4.15 6.70 16.02
CA ASP A 61 -5.20 7.57 15.49
C ASP A 61 -4.89 8.05 14.07
N SER A 62 -3.60 8.12 13.72
CA SER A 62 -3.13 8.61 12.41
C SER A 62 -2.73 7.48 11.47
N ILE A 63 -2.16 6.40 12.01
CA ILE A 63 -1.66 5.25 11.25
C ILE A 63 -2.08 3.92 11.87
N VAL A 64 -2.16 2.88 11.05
CA VAL A 64 -2.35 1.49 11.42
C VAL A 64 -1.06 0.77 11.09
N ILE A 65 -0.54 0.01 12.04
CA ILE A 65 0.68 -0.77 11.87
C ILE A 65 0.27 -2.22 11.67
N ILE A 66 0.81 -2.85 10.64
CA ILE A 66 0.63 -4.28 10.38
C ILE A 66 1.98 -4.92 10.63
N ASP A 67 2.04 -5.65 11.72
CA ASP A 67 3.15 -6.53 12.02
C ASP A 67 2.97 -7.87 11.31
N THR A 68 4.06 -8.37 10.72
CA THR A 68 4.07 -9.62 9.98
C THR A 68 4.90 -10.67 10.74
N PRO A 69 4.54 -11.96 10.62
CA PRO A 69 5.37 -13.03 11.14
C PRO A 69 6.82 -12.91 10.68
N GLY A 70 7.77 -13.26 11.54
CA GLY A 70 9.19 -13.27 11.19
C GLY A 70 9.42 -14.15 9.95
N ILE A 71 10.14 -13.63 8.96
CA ILE A 71 10.46 -14.39 7.74
C ILE A 71 11.54 -15.39 8.10
N LEU A 72 11.19 -16.66 8.03
CA LEU A 72 12.03 -17.74 8.50
C LEU A 72 13.07 -18.14 7.46
N SER A 73 14.08 -18.89 7.90
CA SER A 73 15.07 -19.52 7.03
C SER A 73 14.84 -21.04 7.05
N GLY A 74 14.27 -21.58 5.97
CA GLY A 74 14.14 -23.03 5.75
C GLY A 74 12.77 -23.51 5.25
N GLU A 75 12.77 -24.50 4.35
CA GLU A 75 11.57 -25.02 3.69
C GLU A 75 10.55 -25.68 4.64
N LYS A 76 11.01 -26.31 5.74
CA LYS A 76 10.14 -27.01 6.70
C LYS A 76 9.13 -26.08 7.37
N GLN A 77 9.55 -24.86 7.71
CA GLN A 77 8.67 -23.87 8.34
C GLN A 77 7.71 -23.21 7.35
N ARG A 78 7.98 -23.29 6.04
CA ARG A 78 7.06 -22.83 4.99
C ARG A 78 5.84 -23.74 4.87
N LEU A 79 6.05 -25.05 4.92
CA LEU A 79 4.97 -26.05 4.87
C LEU A 79 4.09 -26.01 6.12
N ASP A 80 4.65 -25.64 7.27
CA ASP A 80 3.96 -25.62 8.57
C ASP A 80 2.95 -24.47 8.73
N ARG A 81 3.03 -23.40 7.90
CA ARG A 81 2.12 -22.25 8.02
C ARG A 81 0.69 -22.58 7.57
N GLY A 82 0.54 -23.45 6.56
CA GLY A 82 -0.77 -23.82 6.02
C GLY A 82 -1.48 -22.73 5.20
N TYR A 83 -0.80 -21.63 4.85
CA TYR A 83 -1.29 -20.58 3.96
C TYR A 83 -0.16 -19.98 3.12
N ASP A 84 -0.49 -19.32 2.00
CA ASP A 84 0.48 -18.65 1.14
C ASP A 84 0.90 -17.30 1.74
N PHE A 85 2.03 -17.29 2.45
CA PHE A 85 2.59 -16.09 3.06
C PHE A 85 2.91 -14.99 2.05
N THR A 86 3.47 -15.35 0.89
CA THR A 86 3.87 -14.38 -0.14
C THR A 86 2.64 -13.70 -0.73
N ALA A 87 1.57 -14.44 -1.00
CA ALA A 87 0.33 -13.87 -1.49
C ALA A 87 -0.36 -12.93 -0.47
N VAL A 88 -0.28 -13.24 0.83
CA VAL A 88 -0.78 -12.35 1.89
C VAL A 88 0.03 -11.06 1.96
N VAL A 89 1.36 -11.16 1.94
CA VAL A 89 2.27 -10.00 1.93
C VAL A 89 2.02 -9.11 0.71
N GLN A 90 1.88 -9.71 -0.48
CA GLN A 90 1.54 -8.98 -1.71
C GLN A 90 0.19 -8.25 -1.58
N TRP A 91 -0.82 -8.91 -1.02
CA TRP A 91 -2.11 -8.26 -0.79
C TRP A 91 -1.98 -7.06 0.15
N PHE A 92 -1.19 -7.16 1.22
CA PHE A 92 -0.96 -5.99 2.05
C PHE A 92 -0.16 -4.91 1.31
N ALA A 93 0.86 -5.28 0.53
CA ALA A 93 1.66 -4.34 -0.26
C ALA A 93 0.80 -3.47 -1.21
N GLU A 94 -0.22 -4.07 -1.81
CA GLU A 94 -1.24 -3.37 -2.61
C GLU A 94 -1.99 -2.30 -1.79
N HIS A 95 -2.29 -2.59 -0.53
CA HIS A 95 -3.23 -1.81 0.29
C HIS A 95 -2.60 -0.91 1.35
N VAL A 96 -1.27 -0.94 1.50
CA VAL A 96 -0.51 -0.15 2.47
C VAL A 96 0.15 1.05 1.81
N ASP A 97 0.53 2.01 2.64
CA ASP A 97 1.14 3.28 2.24
C ASP A 97 2.66 3.24 2.30
N ARG A 98 3.20 2.40 3.19
CA ARG A 98 4.63 2.22 3.42
C ARG A 98 4.93 0.79 3.82
N ILE A 99 6.04 0.25 3.33
CA ILE A 99 6.55 -1.07 3.67
C ILE A 99 7.96 -0.88 4.23
N ILE A 100 8.18 -1.30 5.46
CA ILE A 100 9.47 -1.25 6.14
C ILE A 100 10.06 -2.65 6.16
N LEU A 101 11.14 -2.85 5.42
CA LEU A 101 11.93 -4.09 5.46
C LEU A 101 13.04 -3.94 6.50
N LEU A 102 13.14 -4.93 7.38
CA LEU A 102 14.04 -4.90 8.52
C LEU A 102 15.18 -5.89 8.39
N PHE A 103 16.39 -5.37 8.59
CA PHE A 103 17.61 -6.16 8.62
C PHE A 103 18.33 -5.93 9.94
N ASP A 104 18.85 -7.01 10.51
CA ASP A 104 19.69 -6.97 11.69
C ASP A 104 21.16 -6.77 11.25
N ALA A 105 21.80 -5.70 11.71
CA ALA A 105 23.19 -5.40 11.35
C ALA A 105 24.18 -6.44 11.89
N TYR A 106 23.85 -7.12 12.98
CA TYR A 106 24.68 -8.15 13.60
C TYR A 106 24.54 -9.51 12.89
N LYS A 107 23.34 -9.82 12.37
CA LYS A 107 23.03 -11.07 11.67
C LYS A 107 22.35 -10.81 10.33
N LEU A 108 23.07 -10.17 9.41
CA LEU A 108 22.57 -9.92 8.07
C LEU A 108 22.40 -11.25 7.32
N ASP A 109 21.15 -11.63 7.06
CA ASP A 109 20.79 -12.80 6.27
C ASP A 109 19.64 -12.47 5.32
N ILE A 110 19.83 -12.77 4.03
CA ILE A 110 18.84 -12.61 2.97
C ILE A 110 18.45 -14.01 2.48
N SER A 111 17.61 -14.68 3.27
CA SER A 111 17.12 -16.03 2.99
C SER A 111 16.30 -16.08 1.70
N ASP A 112 16.16 -17.27 1.10
CA ASP A 112 15.37 -17.47 -0.12
C ASP A 112 13.90 -17.09 0.06
N GLU A 113 13.32 -17.32 1.24
CA GLU A 113 11.96 -16.86 1.56
C GLU A 113 11.87 -15.33 1.56
N PHE A 114 12.88 -14.66 2.13
CA PHE A 114 12.96 -13.20 2.14
C PHE A 114 13.13 -12.63 0.72
N ARG A 115 13.92 -13.28 -0.13
CA ARG A 115 14.02 -12.93 -1.56
C ARG A 115 12.68 -13.00 -2.27
N ARG A 116 11.92 -14.10 -2.10
CA ARG A 116 10.58 -14.25 -2.68
C ARG A 116 9.60 -13.18 -2.19
N VAL A 117 9.72 -12.79 -0.91
CA VAL A 117 8.94 -11.68 -0.37
C VAL A 117 9.29 -10.39 -1.09
N ILE A 118 10.57 -10.02 -1.20
CA ILE A 118 10.98 -8.81 -1.93
C ILE A 118 10.51 -8.87 -3.40
N GLU A 119 10.62 -10.02 -4.06
CA GLU A 119 10.15 -10.20 -5.44
C GLU A 119 8.63 -9.98 -5.57
N SER A 120 7.84 -10.38 -4.56
CA SER A 120 6.40 -10.12 -4.52
C SER A 120 6.04 -8.65 -4.28
N LEU A 121 7.00 -7.82 -3.87
CA LEU A 121 6.85 -6.38 -3.70
C LEU A 121 7.19 -5.58 -4.97
N ARG A 122 7.63 -6.23 -6.06
CA ARG A 122 7.93 -5.55 -7.32
C ARG A 122 6.74 -4.74 -7.82
N GLY A 123 7.00 -3.49 -8.20
CA GLY A 123 5.97 -2.53 -8.60
C GLY A 123 5.40 -1.72 -7.43
N TYR A 124 5.84 -1.98 -6.20
CA TYR A 124 5.58 -1.17 -5.01
C TYR A 124 6.87 -0.61 -4.39
N ASP A 125 7.94 -0.53 -5.18
CA ASP A 125 9.29 -0.13 -4.76
C ASP A 125 9.32 1.27 -4.11
N ASP A 126 8.47 2.18 -4.58
CA ASP A 126 8.29 3.54 -4.05
C ASP A 126 7.80 3.56 -2.58
N LYS A 127 7.06 2.51 -2.19
CA LYS A 127 6.56 2.31 -0.82
C LYS A 127 7.60 1.67 0.10
N VAL A 128 8.66 1.07 -0.44
CA VAL A 128 9.64 0.33 0.36
C VAL A 128 10.62 1.29 1.03
N ARG A 129 10.89 1.05 2.31
CA ARG A 129 11.98 1.64 3.08
C ARG A 129 12.71 0.52 3.79
N ILE A 130 14.02 0.63 3.86
CA ILE A 130 14.85 -0.38 4.50
C ILE A 130 15.35 0.18 5.83
N VAL A 131 15.30 -0.61 6.87
CA VAL A 131 15.84 -0.27 8.18
C VAL A 131 16.92 -1.30 8.53
N LEU A 132 18.16 -0.83 8.67
CA LEU A 132 19.27 -1.60 9.21
C LEU A 132 19.34 -1.36 10.72
N ASN A 133 18.67 -2.25 11.45
CA ASN A 133 18.49 -2.18 12.90
C ASN A 133 19.68 -2.80 13.66
N LYS A 134 19.80 -2.49 14.95
CA LYS A 134 20.87 -2.94 15.87
C LYS A 134 22.27 -2.57 15.36
N ALA A 135 22.38 -1.45 14.64
CA ALA A 135 23.66 -0.97 14.12
C ALA A 135 24.67 -0.60 15.21
N ASP A 136 24.21 -0.39 16.45
CA ASP A 136 25.04 -0.14 17.63
C ASP A 136 25.73 -1.39 18.18
N MET A 137 25.42 -2.58 17.64
CA MET A 137 26.02 -3.85 18.06
C MET A 137 27.34 -4.17 17.36
N ILE A 138 27.73 -3.37 16.37
CA ILE A 138 28.93 -3.53 15.55
C ILE A 138 29.72 -2.22 15.49
N ASP A 139 31.01 -2.30 15.20
CA ASP A 139 31.85 -1.11 15.06
C ASP A 139 31.61 -0.37 13.72
N ALA A 140 32.21 0.81 13.56
CA ALA A 140 32.02 1.64 12.36
C ALA A 140 32.51 0.97 11.08
N GLN A 141 33.62 0.21 11.13
CA GLN A 141 34.17 -0.45 9.94
C GLN A 141 33.30 -1.63 9.50
N GLN A 142 32.83 -2.44 10.45
CA GLN A 142 31.93 -3.55 10.21
C GLN A 142 30.58 -3.04 9.72
N LEU A 143 30.07 -1.92 10.26
CA LEU A 143 28.84 -1.29 9.78
C LEU A 143 28.91 -0.96 8.29
N MET A 144 30.02 -0.38 7.82
CA MET A 144 30.20 -0.09 6.39
C MET A 144 30.24 -1.36 5.53
N ARG A 145 30.85 -2.44 6.02
CA ARG A 145 30.88 -3.74 5.32
C ARG A 145 29.49 -4.37 5.24
N VAL A 146 28.74 -4.35 6.34
CA VAL A 146 27.36 -4.87 6.41
C VAL A 146 26.43 -4.06 5.52
N TYR A 147 26.53 -2.73 5.55
CA TYR A 147 25.77 -1.85 4.67
C TYR A 147 26.06 -2.12 3.19
N GLY A 148 27.34 -2.25 2.81
CA GLY A 148 27.72 -2.61 1.45
C GLY A 148 27.18 -3.97 1.00
N ALA A 149 27.26 -4.98 1.87
CA ALA A 149 26.71 -6.32 1.61
C ALA A 149 25.18 -6.30 1.45
N LEU A 150 24.48 -5.52 2.28
CA LEU A 150 23.03 -5.33 2.18
C LEU A 150 22.64 -4.71 0.84
N MET A 151 23.27 -3.60 0.46
CA MET A 151 22.98 -2.91 -0.80
C MET A 151 23.28 -3.78 -2.02
N TRP A 152 24.39 -4.52 -1.99
CA TRP A 152 24.72 -5.49 -3.03
C TRP A 152 23.66 -6.61 -3.13
N GLY A 153 23.22 -7.13 -1.99
CA GLY A 153 22.17 -8.16 -1.93
C GLY A 153 20.84 -7.67 -2.48
N LEU A 154 20.42 -6.47 -2.08
CA LEU A 154 19.17 -5.85 -2.52
C LEU A 154 19.16 -5.49 -4.00
N GLY A 155 20.27 -4.96 -4.52
CA GLY A 155 20.40 -4.60 -5.94
C GLY A 155 20.14 -5.79 -6.87
N LYS A 156 20.47 -7.02 -6.44
CA LYS A 156 20.17 -8.24 -7.20
C LYS A 156 18.69 -8.65 -7.19
N VAL A 157 17.93 -8.26 -6.17
CA VAL A 157 16.57 -8.79 -5.93
C VAL A 157 15.50 -7.79 -6.34
N LEU A 158 15.68 -6.51 -5.99
CA LEU A 158 14.71 -5.44 -6.29
C LEU A 158 14.55 -5.22 -7.80
N GLY A 159 15.63 -5.29 -8.57
CA GLY A 159 15.56 -5.18 -10.03
C GLY A 159 15.13 -3.80 -10.55
N THR A 160 15.20 -2.77 -9.72
CA THR A 160 15.01 -1.36 -10.10
C THR A 160 16.37 -0.65 -10.16
N PRO A 161 16.58 0.27 -11.12
CA PRO A 161 17.77 1.13 -11.13
C PRO A 161 17.77 2.15 -9.97
N GLU A 162 16.62 2.37 -9.31
CA GLU A 162 16.50 3.34 -8.22
C GLU A 162 17.02 2.77 -6.90
N VAL A 163 17.84 3.55 -6.21
CA VAL A 163 18.41 3.16 -4.92
C VAL A 163 17.38 3.41 -3.80
N VAL A 164 16.95 2.34 -3.12
CA VAL A 164 16.02 2.44 -2.00
C VAL A 164 16.71 3.07 -0.78
N ARG A 165 16.03 4.00 -0.11
CA ARG A 165 16.51 4.64 1.14
C ARG A 165 16.64 3.61 2.26
N VAL A 166 17.85 3.52 2.82
CA VAL A 166 18.17 2.74 4.02
C VAL A 166 18.34 3.67 5.21
N PHE A 167 17.63 3.39 6.30
CA PHE A 167 17.78 4.05 7.59
C PHE A 167 18.63 3.17 8.52
N ILE A 168 19.69 3.74 9.09
CA ILE A 168 20.66 3.00 9.91
C ILE A 168 20.52 3.43 11.36
N GLY A 169 20.35 2.49 12.27
CA GLY A 169 20.28 2.82 13.69
C GLY A 169 19.96 1.66 14.59
N SER A 170 19.64 1.98 15.84
CA SER A 170 19.12 1.04 16.82
C SER A 170 17.79 1.55 17.35
N PHE A 171 16.70 0.95 16.88
CA PHE A 171 15.34 1.43 17.10
C PHE A 171 14.75 0.80 18.37
N TRP A 172 15.41 1.00 19.51
CA TRP A 172 14.99 0.52 20.84
C TRP A 172 15.26 1.54 21.96
N ASP A 173 14.70 1.30 23.14
CA ASP A 173 14.76 2.18 24.33
C ASP A 173 15.99 1.90 25.21
N ARG A 174 16.95 1.10 24.73
CA ARG A 174 18.14 0.68 25.47
C ARG A 174 19.34 1.58 25.17
N PRO A 175 20.30 1.71 26.11
CA PRO A 175 21.55 2.41 25.84
C PRO A 175 22.30 1.75 24.69
N LEU A 176 22.93 2.57 23.84
CA LEU A 176 23.76 2.11 22.73
C LEU A 176 24.97 1.36 23.26
N ARG A 177 25.30 0.22 22.64
CA ARG A 177 26.52 -0.53 22.98
C ARG A 177 27.77 0.16 22.44
N TYR A 178 27.78 0.49 21.15
CA TYR A 178 28.76 1.37 20.52
C TYR A 178 28.09 2.70 20.14
N ASP A 179 28.54 3.80 20.73
CA ASP A 179 27.92 5.12 20.56
C ASP A 179 28.72 6.09 19.69
N VAL A 180 29.81 5.62 19.06
CA VAL A 180 30.63 6.39 18.12
C VAL A 180 29.78 7.00 17.00
N ASN A 181 28.78 6.27 16.52
CA ASN A 181 27.88 6.71 15.45
C ASN A 181 26.53 7.24 15.97
N ARG A 182 26.42 7.62 17.25
CA ARG A 182 25.17 8.09 17.87
C ARG A 182 24.49 9.19 17.05
N HIS A 183 25.25 10.19 16.63
CA HIS A 183 24.71 11.31 15.85
C HIS A 183 24.08 10.85 14.52
N LEU A 184 24.73 9.91 13.82
CA LEU A 184 24.18 9.29 12.61
C LEU A 184 22.87 8.55 12.90
N PHE A 185 22.83 7.73 13.95
CA PHE A 185 21.64 6.96 14.32
C PHE A 185 20.46 7.87 14.69
N GLU A 186 20.71 8.98 15.38
CA GLU A 186 19.69 9.97 15.73
C GLU A 186 19.14 10.68 14.49
N LEU A 187 20.01 11.10 13.56
CA LEU A 187 19.60 11.74 12.31
C LEU A 187 18.75 10.80 11.43
N GLU A 188 19.20 9.56 11.24
CA GLU A 188 18.47 8.56 10.46
C GLU A 188 17.13 8.17 11.11
N SER A 189 17.09 8.11 12.45
CA SER A 189 15.84 7.90 13.20
C SER A 189 14.86 9.06 13.00
N GLN A 190 15.33 10.30 13.08
CA GLN A 190 14.50 11.48 12.81
C GLN A 190 13.96 11.49 11.38
N ASP A 191 14.78 11.13 10.40
CA ASP A 191 14.36 11.07 9.00
C ASP A 191 13.33 9.98 8.75
N LEU A 192 13.48 8.78 9.35
CA LEU A 192 12.44 7.75 9.31
C LEU A 192 11.13 8.27 9.93
N PHE A 193 11.20 8.98 11.05
CA PHE A 193 10.01 9.53 11.70
C PHE A 193 9.34 10.64 10.88
N LYS A 194 10.10 11.49 10.19
CA LYS A 194 9.54 12.47 9.25
C LYS A 194 8.82 11.77 8.10
N ASP A 195 9.42 10.72 7.54
CA ASP A 195 8.80 9.93 6.47
C ASP A 195 7.48 9.31 6.93
N LEU A 196 7.45 8.67 8.11
CA LEU A 196 6.22 8.08 8.67
C LEU A 196 5.16 9.14 9.02
N ARG A 197 5.57 10.30 9.54
CA ARG A 197 4.66 11.42 9.87
C ARG A 197 4.01 12.00 8.62
N SER A 198 4.69 11.95 7.47
CA SER A 198 4.14 12.45 6.21
C SER A 198 3.04 11.55 5.61
N LEU A 199 2.90 10.30 6.08
CA LEU A 199 2.00 9.32 5.49
C LEU A 199 0.52 9.76 5.45
N PRO A 200 -0.08 10.32 6.51
CA PRO A 200 -1.48 10.72 6.47
C PRO A 200 -1.77 11.80 5.42
N SER A 201 -0.93 12.83 5.35
CA SER A 201 -1.07 13.91 4.35
C SER A 201 -0.84 13.38 2.93
N ASN A 202 0.17 12.54 2.73
CA ASN A 202 0.46 11.92 1.44
C ASN A 202 -0.63 10.93 1.00
N ALA A 203 -1.26 10.23 1.94
CA ALA A 203 -2.34 9.29 1.66
C ALA A 203 -3.63 10.01 1.25
N ALA A 204 -3.95 11.15 1.87
CA ALA A 204 -5.06 12.00 1.41
C ALA A 204 -4.84 12.47 -0.04
N MET A 205 -3.63 12.96 -0.36
CA MET A 205 -3.27 13.34 -1.72
C MET A 205 -3.31 12.17 -2.71
N ARG A 206 -2.82 10.99 -2.33
CA ARG A 206 -2.88 9.79 -3.18
C ARG A 206 -4.31 9.34 -3.44
N LYS A 207 -5.16 9.25 -2.40
CA LYS A 207 -6.58 8.91 -2.55
C LYS A 207 -7.32 9.91 -3.44
N LEU A 208 -7.00 11.19 -3.31
CA LEU A 208 -7.53 12.23 -4.17
C LEU A 208 -7.10 12.01 -5.63
N ASN A 209 -5.82 11.72 -5.87
CA ASN A 209 -5.30 11.39 -7.21
C ASN A 209 -5.94 10.15 -7.81
N ASP A 210 -6.16 9.09 -7.01
CA ASP A 210 -6.84 7.88 -7.45
C ASP A 210 -8.31 8.14 -7.79
N MET A 211 -8.99 8.98 -7.01
CA MET A 211 -10.35 9.43 -7.30
C MET A 211 -10.42 10.22 -8.61
N ILE A 212 -9.47 11.14 -8.85
CA ILE A 212 -9.36 11.89 -10.11
C ILE A 212 -9.18 10.91 -11.28
N ARG A 213 -8.23 9.99 -11.17
CA ARG A 213 -7.95 8.98 -12.21
C ARG A 213 -9.19 8.13 -12.49
N ARG A 214 -9.86 7.65 -11.45
CA ARG A 214 -11.07 6.83 -11.58
C ARG A 214 -12.24 7.60 -12.20
N ALA A 215 -12.43 8.86 -11.83
CA ALA A 215 -13.46 9.72 -12.40
C ALA A 215 -13.23 9.96 -13.90
N ARG A 216 -11.98 10.22 -14.31
CA ARG A 216 -11.61 10.35 -15.73
C ARG A 216 -11.86 9.05 -16.50
N LEU A 217 -11.42 7.92 -15.96
CA LEU A 217 -11.64 6.60 -16.58
C LEU A 217 -13.14 6.29 -16.71
N ALA A 218 -13.94 6.57 -15.68
CA ALA A 218 -15.39 6.39 -15.72
C ALA A 218 -16.05 7.30 -16.77
N LYS A 219 -15.61 8.56 -16.88
CA LYS A 219 -16.08 9.51 -17.89
C LYS A 219 -15.77 9.03 -19.31
N VAL A 220 -14.53 8.58 -19.56
CA VAL A 220 -14.13 7.99 -20.86
C VAL A 220 -14.95 6.75 -21.18
N HIS A 221 -15.12 5.85 -20.21
CA HIS A 221 -15.94 4.67 -20.39
C HIS A 221 -17.39 5.02 -20.73
N ALA A 222 -17.98 6.02 -20.07
CA ALA A 222 -19.32 6.51 -20.41
C ALA A 222 -19.40 7.03 -21.84
N TYR A 223 -18.40 7.77 -22.34
CA TYR A 223 -18.34 8.20 -23.73
C TYR A 223 -18.24 7.03 -24.71
N ILE A 224 -17.42 6.02 -24.42
CA ILE A 224 -17.29 4.81 -25.24
C ILE A 224 -18.66 4.12 -25.34
N ILE A 225 -19.28 3.78 -24.22
CA ILE A 225 -20.57 3.08 -24.18
C ILE A 225 -21.67 3.91 -24.85
N GLY A 226 -21.71 5.23 -24.58
CA GLY A 226 -22.65 6.15 -25.20
C GLY A 226 -22.49 6.24 -26.72
N HIS A 227 -21.25 6.27 -27.22
CA HIS A 227 -20.95 6.27 -28.66
C HIS A 227 -21.37 4.95 -29.31
N LEU A 228 -21.02 3.81 -28.69
CA LEU A 228 -21.41 2.49 -29.19
C LEU A 228 -22.93 2.36 -29.25
N LYS A 229 -23.65 2.79 -28.20
CA LYS A 229 -25.12 2.79 -28.19
C LYS A 229 -25.70 3.66 -29.30
N LYS A 230 -25.14 4.84 -29.56
CA LYS A 230 -25.57 5.76 -30.62
C LYS A 230 -25.38 5.17 -32.03
N GLN A 231 -24.36 4.33 -32.23
CA GLN A 231 -24.06 3.69 -33.51
C GLN A 231 -24.83 2.38 -33.77
N MET A 232 -25.57 1.87 -32.78
CA MET A 232 -26.31 0.61 -32.92
C MET A 232 -27.62 0.81 -33.70
N PRO A 233 -27.91 -0.06 -34.70
CA PRO A 233 -29.17 0.00 -35.43
C PRO A 233 -30.33 -0.54 -34.57
N SER A 234 -31.51 0.07 -34.69
CA SER A 234 -32.68 -0.32 -33.89
C SER A 234 -33.28 -1.68 -34.28
N ILE A 235 -33.19 -2.06 -35.57
CA ILE A 235 -33.99 -3.17 -36.13
C ILE A 235 -33.13 -4.31 -36.69
N VAL A 236 -32.32 -4.08 -37.73
CA VAL A 236 -31.57 -5.15 -38.45
C VAL A 236 -30.06 -4.90 -38.43
N GLY A 237 -29.25 -5.96 -38.48
CA GLY A 237 -27.80 -5.87 -38.67
C GLY A 237 -26.97 -5.68 -37.39
N LYS A 238 -27.59 -5.85 -36.21
CA LYS A 238 -26.97 -5.62 -34.89
C LYS A 238 -25.66 -6.37 -34.68
N ASN A 239 -25.61 -7.67 -35.01
CA ASN A 239 -24.41 -8.50 -34.84
C ASN A 239 -23.25 -8.06 -35.74
N LYS A 240 -23.55 -7.78 -37.01
CA LYS A 240 -22.54 -7.29 -37.98
C LYS A 240 -21.99 -5.93 -37.53
N LYS A 241 -22.87 -5.01 -37.10
CA LYS A 241 -22.45 -3.68 -36.63
C LYS A 241 -21.64 -3.77 -35.33
N LYS A 242 -22.02 -4.63 -34.38
CA LYS A 242 -21.24 -4.88 -33.15
C LYS A 242 -19.81 -5.29 -33.50
N GLN A 243 -19.65 -6.27 -34.40
CA GLN A 243 -18.33 -6.77 -34.78
C GLN A 243 -17.49 -5.70 -35.50
N GLU A 244 -18.13 -4.91 -36.36
CA GLU A 244 -17.50 -3.74 -37.00
C GLU A 244 -17.02 -2.70 -35.96
N LEU A 245 -17.84 -2.36 -34.97
CA LEU A 245 -17.51 -1.39 -33.92
C LEU A 245 -16.35 -1.88 -33.03
N ILE A 246 -16.30 -3.19 -32.71
CA ILE A 246 -15.20 -3.77 -31.92
C ILE A 246 -13.89 -3.76 -32.72
N ASN A 247 -13.94 -4.09 -34.01
CA ASN A 247 -12.76 -4.07 -34.88
C ASN A 247 -12.23 -2.66 -35.10
N ASN A 248 -13.12 -1.67 -35.21
CA ASN A 248 -12.77 -0.25 -35.41
C ASN A 248 -12.62 0.54 -34.09
N LEU A 249 -12.51 -0.13 -32.94
CA LEU A 249 -12.53 0.51 -31.63
C LEU A 249 -11.42 1.57 -31.45
N GLN A 250 -10.25 1.37 -32.07
CA GLN A 250 -9.17 2.36 -32.03
C GLN A 250 -9.58 3.69 -32.68
N GLN A 251 -10.24 3.64 -33.84
CA GLN A 251 -10.73 4.83 -34.52
C GLN A 251 -11.84 5.52 -33.71
N ILE A 252 -12.65 4.74 -32.99
CA ILE A 252 -13.65 5.27 -32.06
C ILE A 252 -12.97 6.01 -30.90
N TYR A 253 -11.89 5.47 -30.33
CA TYR A 253 -11.12 6.17 -29.30
C TYR A 253 -10.56 7.49 -29.81
N ASP A 254 -9.95 7.49 -31.01
CA ASP A 254 -9.38 8.69 -31.61
C ASP A 254 -10.46 9.76 -31.93
N SER A 255 -11.67 9.31 -32.26
CA SER A 255 -12.83 10.18 -32.47
C SER A 255 -13.33 10.80 -31.15
N ILE A 256 -13.49 9.98 -30.11
CA ILE A 256 -13.91 10.43 -28.76
C ILE A 256 -12.87 11.37 -28.16
N SER A 257 -11.59 11.05 -28.30
CA SER A 257 -10.48 11.86 -27.82
C SER A 257 -10.53 13.26 -28.42
N ARG A 258 -10.74 13.36 -29.75
CA ARG A 258 -10.88 14.65 -30.44
C ARG A 258 -12.16 15.40 -30.06
N LEU A 259 -13.30 14.71 -30.01
CA LEU A 259 -14.60 15.33 -29.78
C LEU A 259 -14.75 15.88 -28.36
N HIS A 260 -14.21 15.17 -27.36
CA HIS A 260 -14.36 15.50 -25.94
C HIS A 260 -13.07 16.00 -25.29
N HIS A 261 -12.02 16.25 -26.08
CA HIS A 261 -10.71 16.71 -25.61
C HIS A 261 -10.11 15.84 -24.49
N VAL A 262 -10.25 14.51 -24.61
CA VAL A 262 -9.72 13.57 -23.62
C VAL A 262 -8.38 13.02 -24.06
N SER A 263 -7.45 12.92 -23.11
CA SER A 263 -6.12 12.36 -23.36
C SER A 263 -6.20 10.88 -23.78
N PRO A 264 -5.45 10.45 -24.81
CA PRO A 264 -5.35 9.03 -25.17
C PRO A 264 -4.93 8.11 -24.01
N GLY A 265 -4.16 8.64 -23.04
CA GLY A 265 -3.72 7.88 -21.87
C GLY A 265 -4.83 7.52 -20.87
N ASP A 266 -5.99 8.19 -20.93
CA ASP A 266 -7.13 7.90 -20.06
C ASP A 266 -8.02 6.75 -20.61
N PHE A 267 -7.72 6.24 -21.81
CA PHE A 267 -8.48 5.14 -22.42
C PHE A 267 -8.03 3.77 -21.91
N PRO A 268 -8.97 2.83 -21.71
CA PRO A 268 -8.63 1.47 -21.32
C PRO A 268 -7.89 0.75 -22.46
N LYS A 269 -7.03 -0.20 -22.12
CA LYS A 269 -6.26 -0.99 -23.09
C LYS A 269 -7.19 -1.61 -24.14
N LEU A 270 -6.85 -1.40 -25.42
CA LEU A 270 -7.70 -1.77 -26.56
C LEU A 270 -8.08 -3.26 -26.54
N SER A 271 -7.09 -4.15 -26.44
CA SER A 271 -7.30 -5.60 -26.45
C SER A 271 -8.21 -6.07 -25.31
N HIS A 272 -8.05 -5.50 -24.12
CA HIS A 272 -8.88 -5.80 -22.96
C HIS A 272 -10.34 -5.36 -23.18
N MET A 273 -10.53 -4.13 -23.69
CA MET A 273 -11.88 -3.63 -23.96
C MET A 273 -12.57 -4.43 -25.08
N GLN A 274 -11.86 -4.82 -26.13
CA GLN A 274 -12.40 -5.66 -27.21
C GLN A 274 -12.87 -7.02 -26.70
N SER A 275 -12.07 -7.67 -25.84
CA SER A 275 -12.43 -8.95 -25.22
C SER A 275 -13.74 -8.83 -24.43
N ILE A 276 -13.84 -7.82 -23.56
CA ILE A 276 -15.05 -7.61 -22.74
C ILE A 276 -16.26 -7.29 -23.62
N LEU A 277 -16.13 -6.36 -24.58
CA LEU A 277 -17.23 -5.95 -25.46
C LEU A 277 -17.75 -7.11 -26.34
N SER A 278 -16.92 -8.09 -26.64
CA SER A 278 -17.33 -9.26 -27.42
C SER A 278 -18.43 -10.08 -26.73
N GLU A 279 -18.43 -10.09 -25.40
CA GLU A 279 -19.40 -10.83 -24.58
C GLU A 279 -20.66 -10.02 -24.24
N GLN A 280 -20.67 -8.70 -24.48
CA GLN A 280 -21.76 -7.81 -24.09
C GLN A 280 -22.80 -7.59 -25.21
N ASP A 281 -24.06 -7.36 -24.84
CA ASP A 281 -25.11 -6.93 -25.78
C ASP A 281 -25.22 -5.39 -25.80
N PHE A 282 -24.85 -4.79 -26.93
CA PHE A 282 -24.82 -3.34 -27.10
C PHE A 282 -26.23 -2.72 -27.13
N THR A 283 -27.28 -3.51 -27.36
CA THR A 283 -28.66 -2.99 -27.32
C THR A 283 -29.08 -2.59 -25.91
N ASN A 284 -28.52 -3.25 -24.89
CA ASN A 284 -28.77 -2.98 -23.48
C ASN A 284 -27.96 -1.79 -22.94
N PHE A 285 -27.05 -1.23 -23.73
CA PHE A 285 -26.27 -0.08 -23.30
C PHE A 285 -27.15 1.15 -23.10
N PRO A 286 -26.94 1.91 -22.00
CA PRO A 286 -27.63 3.16 -21.78
C PRO A 286 -27.11 4.22 -22.75
N SER A 287 -28.01 5.13 -23.15
CA SER A 287 -27.60 6.36 -23.83
C SER A 287 -26.79 7.24 -22.89
N LEU A 288 -25.87 8.03 -23.46
CA LEU A 288 -25.07 8.98 -22.69
C LEU A 288 -26.00 9.98 -21.98
N LYS A 289 -25.79 10.18 -20.69
CA LYS A 289 -26.51 11.17 -19.88
C LYS A 289 -25.59 12.36 -19.63
N GLU A 290 -25.72 13.41 -20.45
CA GLU A 290 -24.85 14.60 -20.40
C GLU A 290 -24.81 15.24 -19.00
N ARG A 291 -25.96 15.32 -18.32
CA ARG A 291 -26.05 15.82 -16.93
C ARG A 291 -25.12 15.09 -15.94
N LEU A 292 -24.91 13.78 -16.10
CA LEU A 292 -24.01 13.03 -15.20
C LEU A 292 -22.54 13.33 -15.52
N ILE A 293 -22.22 13.60 -16.78
CA ILE A 293 -20.89 13.99 -17.21
C ILE A 293 -20.55 15.38 -16.67
N GLU A 294 -21.49 16.32 -16.78
CA GLU A 294 -21.35 17.68 -16.23
C GLU A 294 -21.09 17.67 -14.72
N GLN A 295 -21.76 16.80 -13.96
CA GLN A 295 -21.50 16.64 -12.52
C GLN A 295 -20.07 16.18 -12.22
N VAL A 296 -19.54 15.25 -13.02
CA VAL A 296 -18.15 14.81 -12.89
C VAL A 296 -17.19 15.94 -13.28
N ASP A 297 -17.50 16.73 -14.30
CA ASP A 297 -16.67 17.87 -14.71
C ASP A 297 -16.66 18.99 -13.66
N VAL A 298 -17.81 19.31 -13.05
CA VAL A 298 -17.88 20.24 -11.91
C VAL A 298 -17.06 19.72 -10.73
N MET A 299 -17.17 18.43 -10.40
CA MET A 299 -16.36 17.83 -9.35
C MET A 299 -14.85 17.98 -9.65
N LEU A 300 -14.41 17.66 -10.87
CA LEU A 300 -13.01 17.72 -11.28
C LEU A 300 -12.45 19.16 -11.32
N THR A 301 -13.26 20.14 -11.71
CA THR A 301 -12.81 21.53 -11.97
C THR A 301 -13.02 22.48 -10.80
N GLN A 302 -14.03 22.24 -9.94
CA GLN A 302 -14.38 23.14 -8.85
C GLN A 302 -14.16 22.52 -7.47
N GLU A 303 -14.65 21.30 -7.24
CA GLU A 303 -14.64 20.69 -5.90
C GLU A 303 -13.28 20.13 -5.52
N ILE A 304 -12.59 19.47 -6.45
CA ILE A 304 -11.26 18.90 -6.19
C ILE A 304 -10.22 19.98 -5.82
N PRO A 305 -10.12 21.12 -6.53
CA PRO A 305 -9.23 22.20 -6.13
C PRO A 305 -9.51 22.74 -4.71
N LYS A 306 -10.78 22.89 -4.32
CA LYS A 306 -11.14 23.28 -2.93
C LYS A 306 -10.63 22.25 -1.92
N LEU A 307 -10.81 20.97 -2.22
CA LEU A 307 -10.36 19.86 -1.38
C LEU A 307 -8.83 19.82 -1.26
N MET A 308 -8.10 20.11 -2.35
CA MET A 308 -6.64 20.25 -2.34
C MET A 308 -6.16 21.38 -1.43
N GLN A 309 -6.91 22.49 -1.30
CA GLN A 309 -6.56 23.59 -0.39
C GLN A 309 -6.73 23.21 1.10
N MET A 310 -7.59 22.24 1.42
CA MET A 310 -7.81 21.79 2.79
C MET A 310 -6.72 20.83 3.30
N ILE A 311 -6.14 20.02 2.41
CA ILE A 311 -5.09 19.03 2.75
C ILE A 311 -3.81 19.66 3.37
N PRO A 312 -3.27 20.81 2.92
CA PRO A 312 -2.14 21.45 3.58
C PRO A 312 -2.51 22.08 4.94
N ILE A 313 -3.75 22.52 5.15
CA ILE A 313 -4.20 23.17 6.40
C ILE A 313 -4.35 22.14 7.54
N VAL A 314 -4.85 20.94 7.24
CA VAL A 314 -4.94 19.85 8.22
C VAL A 314 -3.55 19.44 8.74
N SER A 315 -2.52 19.57 7.90
CA SER A 315 -1.16 19.20 8.27
C SER A 315 -0.60 20.12 9.36
N LEU A 316 -0.73 21.45 9.25
CA LEU A 316 -0.18 22.38 10.25
C LEU A 316 -0.93 22.37 11.59
N LEU A 317 -2.26 22.21 11.58
CA LEU A 317 -3.06 22.17 12.81
C LEU A 317 -2.86 20.88 13.63
N TYR A 318 -2.52 19.77 12.98
CA TYR A 318 -2.13 18.53 13.67
C TYR A 318 -0.65 18.51 14.09
N ILE A 319 0.22 19.23 13.38
CA ILE A 319 1.67 19.26 13.67
C ILE A 319 1.99 20.08 14.93
N SER A 320 1.19 21.09 15.28
CA SER A 320 1.47 21.95 16.44
C SER A 320 1.16 21.34 17.81
N GLN A 321 0.37 20.25 17.88
CA GLN A 321 0.00 19.62 19.16
C GLN A 321 0.82 18.38 19.55
N HIS A 322 1.70 17.85 18.69
CA HIS A 322 2.43 16.61 18.96
C HIS A 322 3.96 16.77 18.99
N ALA A 323 4.44 17.74 19.76
CA ALA A 323 5.85 17.88 20.14
C ALA A 323 6.37 16.77 21.09
N LEU A 324 5.52 15.82 21.51
CA LEU A 324 5.84 14.83 22.55
C LEU A 324 6.13 13.41 22.03
N LEU A 325 6.50 13.23 20.76
CA LEU A 325 6.73 11.89 20.21
C LEU A 325 8.08 11.24 20.61
N TYR A 326 9.03 12.01 21.17
CA TYR A 326 10.20 11.44 21.86
C TYR A 326 9.80 10.65 23.12
N PHE A 327 8.63 10.95 23.71
CA PHE A 327 8.19 10.36 24.97
C PHE A 327 7.16 9.23 24.78
N TYR A 328 6.35 9.26 23.71
CA TYR A 328 5.22 8.34 23.53
C TYR A 328 5.48 7.11 22.66
N PHE A 329 6.70 6.94 22.11
CA PHE A 329 7.02 5.80 21.26
C PHE A 329 7.85 4.69 21.92
N THR A 330 7.58 4.41 23.19
CA THR A 330 7.97 3.15 23.87
C THR A 330 7.39 1.91 23.15
N ILE A 331 6.34 2.11 22.34
CA ILE A 331 5.75 1.07 21.49
C ILE A 331 6.66 0.77 20.28
N PHE A 332 7.01 1.70 19.39
CA PHE A 332 7.91 1.44 18.25
C PHE A 332 9.26 0.84 18.68
N GLN A 333 9.82 1.32 19.79
CA GLN A 333 11.14 0.88 20.27
C GLN A 333 11.15 -0.58 20.78
N ARG A 334 10.02 -1.10 21.25
CA ARG A 334 9.92 -2.52 21.65
C ARG A 334 9.64 -3.47 20.48
N TRP A 335 9.26 -2.95 19.32
CA TRP A 335 8.74 -3.76 18.21
C TRP A 335 9.83 -4.31 17.30
N PHE A 336 10.93 -3.55 17.13
CA PHE A 336 11.99 -3.89 16.20
C PHE A 336 12.90 -5.08 16.62
N LEU A 337 12.60 -5.80 17.71
CA LEU A 337 13.46 -6.89 18.17
C LEU A 337 13.34 -8.19 17.36
N CYS A 338 12.21 -8.47 16.71
CA CYS A 338 11.95 -9.78 16.07
C CYS A 338 11.20 -9.74 14.73
N ILE A 339 10.93 -8.55 14.19
CA ILE A 339 10.11 -8.36 12.99
C ILE A 339 11.02 -8.16 11.79
N LYS A 340 10.77 -8.89 10.68
CA LYS A 340 11.52 -8.72 9.42
C LYS A 340 10.80 -7.81 8.42
N THR A 341 9.49 -7.60 8.57
CA THR A 341 8.71 -6.67 7.75
C THR A 341 7.60 -6.02 8.58
N VAL A 342 7.54 -4.69 8.56
CA VAL A 342 6.44 -3.90 9.14
C VAL A 342 5.76 -3.16 8.00
N MET A 343 4.44 -3.23 7.92
CA MET A 343 3.68 -2.44 6.94
C MET A 343 2.86 -1.38 7.65
N VAL A 344 2.77 -0.19 7.05
CA VAL A 344 2.08 0.95 7.65
C VAL A 344 1.02 1.45 6.68
N LYS A 345 -0.19 1.61 7.20
CA LYS A 345 -1.35 2.13 6.48
C LYS A 345 -1.89 3.34 7.24
N GLN A 346 -2.46 4.32 6.57
CA GLN A 346 -3.17 5.42 7.24
C GLN A 346 -4.42 4.88 7.97
N SER A 347 -4.68 5.38 9.18
CA SER A 347 -5.92 5.09 9.90
C SER A 347 -7.10 5.83 9.26
N PHE A 348 -8.24 5.15 9.12
CA PHE A 348 -9.49 5.78 8.70
C PHE A 348 -10.29 6.08 9.97
N LYS A 349 -10.36 7.35 10.40
CA LYS A 349 -11.42 7.76 11.32
C LYS A 349 -12.71 7.84 10.53
N HIS A 350 -13.69 6.99 10.86
CA HIS A 350 -15.08 7.30 10.58
C HIS A 350 -15.48 8.42 11.54
N THR A 351 -15.65 9.63 11.04
CA THR A 351 -16.47 10.62 11.76
C THR A 351 -17.89 10.06 11.86
N PRO A 352 -18.51 10.08 13.05
CA PRO A 352 -19.87 9.62 13.27
C PRO A 352 -20.89 10.41 12.43
#